data_AF-A0A961BZH0-F1
#
_entry.id   AF-A0A961BZH0-F1
#
_cell.length_a   1.000
_cell.length_b   1.000
_cell.length_c   1.000
_cell.angle_alpha   90.00
_cell.angle_beta   90.00
_cell.angle_gamma   90.00
#
_symmetry.space_group_name_H-M   'P 1'
#
loop_
_entity.id
_entity.type
_entity.pdbx_description
1 polymer ?
#
loop_
_entity_poly.entity_id
_entity_poly.type
_entity_poly.pdbx_seq_one_letter_code
_entity_poly.pdbx_strand_id
1 'polypeptide(L)'
;EEGRHEVENAYPRAVPAAGNPAAQAVLEDVFEVTDRTWRGIGSIPGSGWRLSQRYAEYDAERRFDVTGIRTDESPLCRSGEVLQGLIKPTECAAFGRECTPRTPLGATMVSTEGACAAYHAYRRLDVAPT
;
A
#
# COMPACT_ATOMS: atom_id res chain seq x y z
N GLU A 1 22.52 -9.42 21.01
CA GLU A 1 21.42 -8.44 21.10
C GLU A 1 21.39 -7.89 22.53
N GLU A 2 21.21 -6.59 22.72
CA GLU A 2 21.28 -5.91 24.03
C GLU A 2 19.99 -6.01 24.85
N GLY A 3 18.94 -6.66 24.34
CA GLY A 3 17.64 -6.80 25.03
C GLY A 3 16.83 -5.50 25.16
N ARG A 4 17.19 -4.43 24.43
CA ARG A 4 16.45 -3.16 24.41
C ARG A 4 15.27 -3.23 23.43
N HIS A 5 14.14 -2.66 23.84
CA HIS A 5 12.91 -2.55 23.05
C HIS A 5 12.43 -1.10 23.03
N GLU A 6 13.16 -0.24 22.34
CA GLU A 6 12.92 1.20 22.29
C GLU A 6 12.70 1.67 20.85
N VAL A 7 11.98 2.78 20.68
CA VAL A 7 11.80 3.45 19.39
C VAL A 7 12.80 4.59 19.29
N GLU A 8 13.68 4.52 18.30
CA GLU A 8 14.69 5.54 18.05
C GLU A 8 14.38 6.30 16.75
N ASN A 9 14.49 7.62 16.78
CA ASN A 9 14.31 8.45 15.60
C ASN A 9 15.62 8.55 14.81
N ALA A 10 15.75 7.73 13.77
CA ALA A 10 16.89 7.75 12.85
C ALA A 10 16.89 8.93 11.86
N TYR A 11 15.86 9.80 11.87
CA TYR A 11 15.71 10.91 10.93
C TYR A 11 15.31 12.26 11.58
N PRO A 12 16.00 12.70 12.65
CA PRO A 12 15.59 13.84 13.47
C PRO A 12 15.64 15.18 12.73
N ARG A 13 16.42 15.27 11.64
CA ARG A 13 16.51 16.46 10.80
C ARG A 13 15.20 16.79 10.07
N ALA A 14 14.32 15.80 9.90
CA ALA A 14 13.07 15.96 9.15
C ALA A 14 11.83 15.57 9.95
N VAL A 15 11.98 14.74 10.99
CA VAL A 15 10.87 14.25 11.81
C VAL A 15 11.01 14.77 13.25
N PRO A 16 10.31 15.85 13.62
CA PRO A 16 10.22 16.30 15.01
C PRO A 16 9.43 15.29 15.86
N ALA A 17 9.69 15.26 17.17
CA ALA A 17 8.99 14.34 18.10
C ALA A 17 7.47 14.56 18.13
N ALA A 18 7.01 15.80 17.97
CA ALA A 18 5.59 16.14 17.91
C ALA A 18 4.96 15.89 16.52
N GLY A 19 5.74 15.48 15.52
CA GLY A 19 5.31 15.43 14.12
C GLY A 19 5.03 16.82 13.56
N ASN A 20 3.99 16.92 12.72
CA ASN A 20 3.50 18.19 12.19
C ASN A 20 2.10 18.48 12.76
N PRO A 21 1.98 19.33 13.81
CA PRO A 21 0.71 19.59 14.47
C PRO A 21 -0.35 20.22 13.56
N ALA A 22 0.06 21.06 12.60
CA ALA A 22 -0.87 21.68 11.67
C ALA A 22 -1.48 20.63 10.73
N ALA A 23 -0.68 19.68 10.24
CA ALA A 23 -1.18 18.60 9.39
C ALA A 23 -2.09 17.63 10.17
N GLN A 24 -1.73 17.32 11.42
CA GLN A 24 -2.57 16.47 12.30
C GLN A 24 -3.94 17.11 12.53
N ALA A 25 -4.01 18.41 12.86
CA ALA A 25 -5.27 19.11 13.05
C ALA A 25 -6.17 19.11 11.80
N VAL A 26 -5.58 19.22 10.60
CA VAL A 26 -6.33 19.12 9.34
C VAL A 26 -6.87 17.72 9.12
N LEU A 27 -6.06 16.68 9.38
CA LEU A 27 -6.51 15.29 9.25
C LEU A 27 -7.66 14.99 10.22
N GLU A 28 -7.59 15.48 11.46
CA GLU A 28 -8.62 15.30 12.49
C GLU A 28 -9.94 16.05 12.19
N ASP A 29 -9.89 17.20 11.53
CA ASP A 29 -11.11 17.93 11.12
C ASP A 29 -11.77 17.27 9.89
N VAL A 30 -10.95 16.86 8.91
CA VAL A 30 -11.45 16.38 7.60
C VAL A 30 -11.85 14.91 7.62
N PHE A 31 -11.15 14.08 8.39
CA PHE A 31 -11.30 12.63 8.34
C PHE A 31 -11.68 12.01 9.68
N GLU A 32 -12.31 10.84 9.60
CA GLU A 32 -12.50 9.93 10.72
C GLU A 32 -11.95 8.55 10.41
N VAL A 33 -11.41 7.89 11.45
CA VAL A 33 -10.81 6.56 11.34
C VAL A 33 -11.89 5.52 11.07
N THR A 34 -11.62 4.62 10.13
CA THR A 34 -12.52 3.53 9.76
C THR A 34 -11.74 2.30 9.33
N ASP A 35 -12.45 1.18 9.21
CA ASP A 35 -11.89 -0.06 8.68
C ASP A 35 -11.75 0.07 7.17
N ARG A 36 -10.65 -0.44 6.61
CA ARG A 36 -10.44 -0.48 5.16
C ARG A 36 -9.87 -1.81 4.72
N THR A 37 -10.29 -2.20 3.52
CA THR A 37 -9.70 -3.32 2.81
C THR A 37 -8.43 -2.85 2.10
N TRP A 38 -7.31 -3.46 2.45
CA TRP A 38 -6.03 -3.28 1.79
C TRP A 38 -5.89 -4.33 0.70
N ARG A 39 -5.71 -3.88 -0.54
CA ARG A 39 -5.61 -4.75 -1.72
C ARG A 39 -4.56 -5.85 -1.52
N GLY A 40 -4.93 -7.10 -1.75
CA GLY A 40 -4.09 -8.28 -1.52
C GLY A 40 -3.89 -8.72 -0.05
N ILE A 41 -4.32 -7.93 0.94
CA ILE A 41 -4.14 -8.25 2.37
C ILE A 41 -5.49 -8.55 3.04
N GLY A 42 -6.53 -7.79 2.70
CA GLY A 42 -7.87 -7.91 3.30
C GLY A 42 -8.23 -6.72 4.20
N SER A 43 -9.32 -6.86 4.97
CA SER A 43 -9.78 -5.80 5.88
C SER A 43 -8.86 -5.69 7.10
N ILE A 44 -8.41 -4.46 7.39
CA ILE A 44 -7.62 -4.16 8.59
C ILE A 44 -8.40 -3.13 9.42
N PRO A 45 -8.72 -3.43 10.70
CA PRO A 45 -9.45 -2.52 11.57
C PRO A 45 -8.73 -1.19 11.78
N GLY A 46 -9.47 -0.09 11.74
CA GLY A 46 -8.95 1.27 12.02
C GLY A 46 -7.79 1.71 11.13
N SER A 47 -7.66 1.14 9.93
CA SER A 47 -6.51 1.33 9.05
C SER A 47 -6.70 2.37 7.95
N GLY A 48 -7.89 2.96 7.86
CA GLY A 48 -8.21 3.92 6.82
C GLY A 48 -8.95 5.14 7.33
N TRP A 49 -9.19 6.06 6.41
CA TRP A 49 -9.94 7.28 6.64
C TRP A 49 -11.15 7.33 5.71
N ARG A 50 -12.22 7.92 6.22
CA ARG A 50 -13.35 8.42 5.44
C ARG A 50 -13.61 9.87 5.80
N LEU A 51 -14.29 10.61 4.93
CA LEU A 51 -14.62 12.01 5.22
C LEU A 51 -15.50 12.10 6.46
N SER A 52 -15.20 13.05 7.34
CA SER A 52 -16.01 13.31 8.52
C SER A 52 -17.40 13.81 8.12
N GLN A 53 -18.36 13.71 9.04
CA GLN A 53 -19.75 14.14 8.78
C GLN A 53 -19.86 15.62 8.35
N ARG A 54 -18.91 16.47 8.77
CA ARG A 54 -18.83 17.87 8.36
C ARG A 54 -18.57 18.03 6.86
N TYR A 55 -17.87 17.09 6.25
CA TYR A 55 -17.49 17.09 4.84
C TYR A 55 -18.31 16.09 4.01
N ALA A 56 -19.43 15.61 4.54
CA ALA A 56 -20.30 14.62 3.90
C ALA A 56 -20.79 15.01 2.50
N GLU A 57 -20.97 16.32 2.24
CA GLU A 57 -21.41 16.82 0.94
C GLU A 57 -20.36 16.62 -0.17
N TYR A 58 -19.10 16.33 0.19
CA TYR A 58 -18.00 16.05 -0.73
C TYR A 58 -17.72 14.55 -0.90
N ASP A 59 -18.38 13.69 -0.12
CA ASP A 59 -18.17 12.25 -0.14
C ASP A 59 -18.81 11.61 -1.39
N ALA A 60 -17.97 11.09 -2.29
CA ALA A 60 -18.40 10.41 -3.50
C ALA A 60 -19.19 9.13 -3.20
N GLU A 61 -18.87 8.40 -2.13
CA GLU A 61 -19.61 7.20 -1.73
C GLU A 61 -21.05 7.53 -1.29
N ARG A 62 -21.31 8.78 -0.87
CA ARG A 62 -22.65 9.27 -0.51
C ARG A 62 -23.38 9.93 -1.68
N ARG A 63 -22.65 10.59 -2.57
CA ARG A 63 -23.20 11.32 -3.73
C ARG A 63 -23.55 10.41 -4.90
N PHE A 64 -22.88 9.28 -5.02
CA PHE A 64 -22.98 8.36 -6.15
C PHE A 64 -23.24 6.93 -5.68
N ASP A 65 -24.01 6.16 -6.44
CA ASP A 65 -24.27 4.75 -6.14
C ASP A 65 -23.08 3.88 -6.56
N VAL A 66 -22.03 3.87 -5.73
CA VAL A 66 -20.77 3.15 -5.99
C VAL A 66 -20.53 1.99 -5.02
N THR A 67 -21.42 1.80 -4.04
CA THR A 67 -21.24 0.83 -2.95
C THR A 67 -21.22 -0.62 -3.42
N GLY A 68 -21.76 -0.92 -4.60
CA GLY A 68 -21.78 -2.25 -5.20
C GLY A 68 -20.52 -2.63 -5.99
N ILE A 69 -19.57 -1.71 -6.20
CA ILE A 69 -18.39 -1.97 -7.03
C ILE A 69 -17.47 -2.98 -6.33
N ARG A 70 -17.20 -4.09 -7.00
CA ARG A 70 -16.24 -5.11 -6.56
C ARG A 70 -15.13 -5.23 -7.60
N THR A 71 -13.90 -5.32 -7.11
CA THR A 71 -12.72 -5.54 -7.95
C THR A 71 -12.18 -6.93 -7.72
N ASP A 72 -12.03 -7.70 -8.80
CA ASP A 72 -11.37 -9.00 -8.76
C ASP A 72 -9.87 -8.82 -9.01
N GLU A 73 -9.06 -9.44 -8.15
CA GLU A 73 -7.62 -9.50 -8.35
C GLU A 73 -7.24 -10.74 -9.15
N SER A 74 -6.16 -10.64 -9.93
CA SER A 74 -5.62 -11.80 -10.65
C SER A 74 -5.25 -12.90 -9.64
N PRO A 75 -5.74 -14.14 -9.81
CA PRO A 75 -5.39 -15.25 -8.93
C PRO A 75 -3.90 -15.65 -9.05
N LEU A 76 -3.21 -15.19 -10.08
CA LEU A 76 -1.77 -15.39 -10.26
C LEU A 76 -0.94 -14.38 -9.46
N CYS A 77 -1.56 -13.27 -9.02
CA CYS A 77 -0.84 -12.21 -8.35
C CYS A 77 -0.61 -12.55 -6.87
N ARG A 78 0.66 -12.49 -6.43
CA ARG A 78 1.06 -12.67 -5.02
C ARG A 78 1.47 -11.35 -4.36
N SER A 79 0.91 -10.22 -4.82
CA SER A 79 1.30 -8.89 -4.31
C SER A 79 1.01 -8.70 -2.82
N GLY A 80 -0.03 -9.34 -2.29
CA GLY A 80 -0.33 -9.35 -0.85
C GLY A 80 0.84 -9.88 -0.03
N GLU A 81 1.35 -11.05 -0.40
CA GLU A 81 2.49 -11.69 0.28
C GLU A 81 3.78 -10.85 0.15
N VAL A 82 3.97 -10.17 -0.98
CA VAL A 82 5.08 -9.21 -1.16
C VAL A 82 4.94 -8.02 -0.21
N LEU A 83 3.74 -7.43 -0.11
CA LEU A 83 3.48 -6.29 0.77
C LEU A 83 3.63 -6.64 2.25
N GLN A 84 3.32 -7.89 2.63
CA GLN A 84 3.52 -8.42 3.98
C GLN A 84 4.98 -8.81 4.26
N GLY A 85 5.87 -8.75 3.26
CA GLY A 85 7.27 -9.15 3.40
C GLY A 85 7.48 -10.67 3.53
N LEU A 86 6.48 -11.49 3.18
CA LEU A 86 6.56 -12.95 3.23
C LEU A 86 7.38 -13.53 2.07
N ILE A 87 7.34 -12.85 0.92
CA ILE A 87 8.11 -13.22 -0.28
C ILE A 87 8.71 -11.98 -0.95
N LYS A 88 9.82 -12.13 -1.67
CA LYS A 88 10.32 -11.13 -2.61
C LYS A 88 9.54 -11.22 -3.93
N PRO A 89 9.50 -10.13 -4.74
CA PRO A 89 8.88 -10.19 -6.07
C PRO A 89 9.38 -11.34 -6.94
N THR A 90 10.66 -11.71 -6.83
CA THR A 90 11.27 -12.79 -7.63
C THR A 90 10.86 -14.20 -7.23
N GLU A 91 10.18 -14.35 -6.08
CA GLU A 91 9.61 -15.61 -5.62
C GLU A 91 8.14 -15.76 -6.09
N CYS A 92 7.58 -14.73 -6.75
CA CYS A 92 6.30 -14.82 -7.46
C CYS A 92 6.51 -15.41 -8.86
N ALA A 93 5.84 -16.53 -9.16
CA ALA A 93 6.01 -17.22 -10.45
C ALA A 93 5.63 -16.37 -11.68
N ALA A 94 4.70 -15.42 -11.51
CA ALA A 94 4.26 -14.53 -12.58
C ALA A 94 5.21 -13.33 -12.80
N PHE A 95 6.12 -13.05 -11.86
CA PHE A 95 6.97 -11.86 -11.92
C PHE A 95 7.95 -11.90 -13.10
N GLY A 96 7.94 -10.84 -13.92
CA GLY A 96 8.80 -10.73 -15.11
C GLY A 96 8.37 -11.62 -16.28
N ARG A 97 7.26 -12.36 -16.13
CA ARG A 97 6.70 -13.28 -17.13
C ARG A 97 5.32 -12.77 -17.54
N GLU A 98 4.25 -13.30 -16.94
CA GLU A 98 2.88 -12.85 -17.13
C GLU A 98 2.63 -11.46 -16.51
N CYS A 99 3.38 -11.11 -15.45
CA CYS A 99 3.32 -9.82 -14.77
C CYS A 99 4.56 -8.99 -15.12
N THR A 100 4.36 -7.94 -15.93
CA THR A 100 5.40 -6.97 -16.32
C THR A 100 4.84 -5.55 -16.22
N PRO A 101 5.66 -4.48 -16.31
CA PRO A 101 5.14 -3.11 -16.35
C PRO A 101 4.17 -2.83 -17.51
N ARG A 102 4.28 -3.57 -18.63
CA ARG A 102 3.36 -3.46 -19.78
C ARG A 102 2.08 -4.27 -19.58
N THR A 103 2.17 -5.39 -18.85
CA THR A 103 1.03 -6.28 -18.56
C THR A 103 0.99 -6.56 -17.06
N PRO A 104 0.59 -5.58 -16.23
CA PRO A 104 0.67 -5.72 -14.79
C PRO A 104 -0.52 -6.54 -14.26
N LEU A 105 -0.24 -7.53 -13.41
CA LEU A 105 -1.27 -8.34 -12.76
C LEU A 105 -1.72 -7.79 -11.40
N GLY A 106 -0.93 -6.91 -10.77
CA GLY A 106 -1.21 -6.36 -9.44
C GLY A 106 -0.65 -4.97 -9.23
N ALA A 107 -1.18 -4.27 -8.22
CA ALA A 107 -0.87 -2.86 -7.97
C ALA A 107 0.63 -2.59 -7.74
N THR A 108 1.37 -3.55 -7.18
CA THR A 108 2.81 -3.45 -6.93
C THR A 108 3.66 -3.47 -8.21
N MET A 109 3.11 -3.85 -9.36
CA MET A 109 3.75 -3.75 -10.69
C MET A 109 3.32 -2.48 -11.44
N VAL A 110 2.18 -1.89 -11.10
CA VAL A 110 1.67 -0.64 -11.70
C VAL A 110 2.30 0.59 -11.04
N SER A 111 2.38 0.59 -9.71
CA SER A 111 2.83 1.75 -8.94
C SER A 111 4.33 1.99 -9.11
N THR A 112 4.72 3.27 -9.23
CA THR A 112 6.13 3.69 -9.22
C THR A 112 6.82 3.42 -7.89
N GLU A 113 6.05 3.34 -6.81
CA GLU A 113 6.52 2.95 -5.47
C GLU A 113 6.37 1.44 -5.22
N GLY A 114 5.81 0.70 -6.19
CA GLY A 114 5.54 -0.71 -6.07
C GLY A 114 6.82 -1.55 -6.03
N ALA A 115 6.94 -2.43 -5.04
CA ALA A 115 8.11 -3.30 -4.89
C ALA A 115 8.37 -4.16 -6.13
N CYS A 116 7.33 -4.67 -6.81
CA CYS A 116 7.50 -5.45 -8.02
C CYS A 116 8.02 -4.58 -9.18
N ALA A 117 7.46 -3.39 -9.40
CA ALA A 117 7.94 -2.46 -10.41
C ALA A 117 9.40 -2.06 -10.18
N ALA A 118 9.77 -1.75 -8.93
CA ALA A 118 11.13 -1.42 -8.55
C ALA A 118 12.11 -2.59 -8.79
N TYR A 119 11.73 -3.81 -8.39
CA TYR A 119 12.55 -5.00 -8.67
C TYR A 119 12.70 -5.23 -10.18
N HIS A 120 11.64 -5.06 -10.96
CA HIS A 120 11.71 -5.23 -12.41
C HIS A 120 12.58 -4.16 -13.08
N ALA A 121 12.55 -2.92 -12.60
CA ALA A 121 13.32 -1.82 -13.19
C ALA A 121 14.82 -1.90 -12.88
N TYR A 122 15.19 -2.31 -11.66
CA TYR A 122 16.55 -2.12 -11.16
C TYR A 122 17.29 -3.41 -10.83
N ARG A 123 16.60 -4.53 -10.64
CA ARG A 123 17.29 -5.80 -10.43
C ARG A 123 17.83 -6.26 -11.77
N ARG A 124 19.14 -6.49 -11.85
CA ARG A 124 19.71 -7.32 -12.92
C ARG A 124 19.06 -8.69 -12.76
N LEU A 125 18.08 -8.99 -13.61
CA LEU A 125 17.54 -10.34 -13.71
C LEU A 125 18.72 -11.18 -14.22
N ASP A 126 19.36 -11.95 -13.34
CA ASP A 126 20.26 -12.99 -13.79
C ASP A 126 19.41 -13.94 -14.64
N VAL A 127 19.57 -13.82 -15.95
CA VAL A 127 18.95 -14.70 -16.94
C VAL A 127 19.46 -16.09 -16.59
N ALA A 128 18.57 -16.98 -16.15
CA ALA A 128 18.93 -18.38 -15.92
C ALA A 128 19.57 -18.92 -17.21
N PRO A 129 20.71 -19.63 -17.12
CA PRO A 129 21.34 -20.19 -18.31
C PRO A 129 20.36 -21.16 -18.97
N THR A 130 20.18 -20.95 -20.28
CA THR A 130 19.46 -21.84 -21.22
C THR A 130 19.94 -23.27 -21.15
#